data_AF-A0A2V9WDQ9-F1
#
_entry.id   AF-A0A2V9WDQ9-F1
#
_cell.length_a   1.000
_cell.length_b   1.000
_cell.length_c   1.000
_cell.angle_alpha   90.00
_cell.angle_beta   90.00
_cell.angle_gamma   90.00
#
_symmetry.space_group_name_H-M   'P 1'
#
loop_
_entity.id
_entity.type
_entity.pdbx_description
1 polymer ?
#
loop_
_entity_poly.entity_id
_entity_poly.type
_entity_poly.pdbx_seq_one_letter_code
_entity_poly.pdbx_strand_id
1 'polypeptide(L)' 'MGFDIRLPIGIMFSTFGLLLAAYGAATRGSDIYARQSLGINVNLWWGMAMLAFGLAMLLLARRGSRLQAKQRLGPPRKS' A
#
# COMPACT_ATOMS: atom_id res chain seq x y z
N MET A 1 -21.22 -6.94 10.73
CA MET A 1 -19.81 -7.36 10.52
C MET A 1 -19.06 -6.17 9.95
N GLY A 2 -18.25 -5.48 10.75
CA GLY A 2 -17.52 -4.29 10.27
C GLY A 2 -16.38 -4.74 9.37
N PHE A 3 -16.52 -4.56 8.06
CA PHE A 3 -15.44 -4.85 7.10
C PHE A 3 -14.32 -3.83 7.36
N ASP A 4 -13.10 -4.30 7.65
CA ASP A 4 -11.96 -3.39 7.83
C ASP A 4 -11.55 -2.86 6.45
N ILE A 5 -12.07 -1.68 6.11
CA ILE A 5 -11.83 -1.00 4.84
C ILE A 5 -10.34 -0.78 4.53
N ARG A 6 -9.48 -0.80 5.55
CA ARG A 6 -8.03 -0.66 5.39
C ARG A 6 -7.43 -1.80 4.57
N LEU A 7 -8.00 -3.00 4.65
CA LEU A 7 -7.51 -4.17 3.92
C LEU A 7 -7.70 -4.02 2.39
N PRO A 8 -8.92 -3.83 1.84
CA PRO A 8 -9.11 -3.66 0.41
C PRO A 8 -8.41 -2.40 -0.12
N ILE A 9 -8.44 -1.28 0.62
CA ILE A 9 -7.72 -0.05 0.23
C ILE A 9 -6.21 -0.31 0.14
N GLY A 10 -5.63 -0.94 1.17
CA GLY A 10 -4.20 -1.25 1.21
C GLY A 10 -3.77 -2.20 0.09
N ILE A 11 -4.59 -3.20 -0.24
CA ILE A 11 -4.34 -4.12 -1.37
C ILE A 11 -4.36 -3.36 -2.69
N MET A 12 -5.40 -2.57 -2.96
CA MET A 12 -5.54 -1.83 -4.22
C MET A 12 -4.38 -0.86 -4.44
N PHE A 13 -4.07 -0.01 -3.45
CA PHE A 13 -2.96 0.96 -3.56
C PHE A 13 -1.60 0.28 -3.69
N SER A 14 -1.37 -0.84 -3.00
CA SER A 14 -0.11 -1.58 -3.14
C SER A 14 0.02 -2.20 -4.53
N THR A 15 -1.05 -2.80 -5.07
CA THR A 15 -1.03 -3.42 -6.40
C THR A 15 -0.81 -2.38 -7.50
N PHE A 16 -1.61 -1.30 -7.52
CA PHE A 16 -1.46 -0.25 -8.52
C PHE A 16 -0.14 0.51 -8.36
N GLY A 17 0.28 0.80 -7.13
CA GLY A 17 1.57 1.42 -6.84
C GLY A 17 2.75 0.58 -7.32
N LEU A 18 2.70 -0.74 -7.11
CA LEU A 18 3.72 -1.67 -7.59
C LEU A 18 3.78 -1.71 -9.12
N LEU A 19 2.63 -1.82 -9.79
CA LEU A 19 2.54 -1.81 -11.25
C LEU A 19 3.08 -0.51 -11.83
N LEU A 20 2.69 0.63 -11.26
CA LEU A 20 3.11 1.95 -11.73
C LEU A 20 4.60 2.20 -11.46
N ALA A 21 5.12 1.78 -10.30
CA ALA A 21 6.54 1.86 -9.99
C ALA A 21 7.37 0.95 -10.91
N ALA A 22 6.91 -0.27 -11.18
CA ALA A 22 7.55 -1.19 -12.11
C ALA A 22 7.55 -0.64 -13.54
N TYR A 23 6.43 -0.08 -13.99
CA TYR A 23 6.34 0.59 -15.29
C TYR A 23 7.28 1.79 -15.38
N GLY A 24 7.30 2.65 -14.35
CA GLY A 24 8.23 3.76 -14.24
C GLY A 24 9.69 3.30 -14.30
N ALA A 25 10.04 2.26 -13.55
CA ALA A 25 11.38 1.68 -13.56
C ALA A 25 11.76 1.10 -14.94
N ALA A 26 10.87 0.36 -15.59
CA ALA A 26 11.10 -0.24 -16.90
C ALA A 26 11.22 0.80 -18.04
N THR A 27 10.59 1.96 -17.88
CA THR A 27 10.64 3.06 -18.86
C THR A 27 11.70 4.11 -18.52
N ARG A 28 12.52 3.89 -17.49
CA ARG A 28 13.57 4.83 -17.06
C ARG A 28 14.62 5.00 -18.18
N GLY A 29 14.66 6.18 -18.79
CA GLY A 29 15.57 6.51 -19.90
C GLY A 29 14.94 6.50 -21.29
N SER A 30 13.63 6.25 -21.42
CA SER A 30 12.94 6.40 -22.70
C SER A 30 12.65 7.87 -23.02
N ASP A 31 12.68 8.22 -24.31
CA ASP A 31 12.38 9.57 -24.84
C ASP A 31 10.99 10.09 -24.47
N ILE A 32 10.10 9.21 -23.98
CA ILE A 32 8.78 9.54 -23.46
C ILE A 32 8.88 10.57 -22.33
N TYR A 33 9.89 10.46 -21.45
CA TYR A 33 10.06 11.40 -20.34
C TYR A 33 10.73 12.72 -20.74
N ALA A 34 11.57 12.69 -21.78
CA ALA A 34 12.27 13.88 -22.28
C ALA A 34 11.33 14.89 -22.95
N ARG A 35 10.24 14.42 -23.60
CA ARG A 35 9.31 15.30 -24.32
C ARG A 35 8.08 15.75 -23.54
N GLN A 36 7.60 14.97 -22.57
CA GLN A 36 6.29 15.21 -21.92
C GLN A 36 6.36 15.49 -20.42
N SER A 37 7.47 15.21 -19.74
CA SER A 37 7.50 15.22 -18.26
C SER A 37 8.74 15.90 -17.66
N LEU A 38 9.32 16.88 -18.37
CA LEU A 38 10.51 17.64 -17.91
C LEU A 38 11.72 16.74 -17.57
N GLY A 39 11.79 15.52 -18.12
CA GLY A 39 12.83 14.53 -17.80
C GLY A 39 12.65 13.80 -16.46
N ILE A 40 11.51 14.00 -15.77
CA ILE A 40 11.24 13.38 -14.47
C ILE A 40 10.35 12.15 -14.66
N ASN A 41 10.74 11.04 -14.05
CA ASN A 41 9.95 9.80 -14.05
C ASN A 41 8.81 9.88 -13.02
N VAL A 42 7.74 10.59 -13.39
CA VAL A 42 6.56 10.83 -12.55
C VAL A 42 5.90 9.50 -12.14
N ASN A 43 5.86 8.52 -13.05
CA ASN A 43 5.29 7.20 -12.79
C ASN A 43 6.02 6.47 -11.66
N LEU A 44 7.36 6.51 -11.66
CA LEU A 44 8.14 5.89 -10.61
C LEU A 44 7.91 6.57 -9.25
N TRP A 45 7.95 7.92 -9.20
CA TRP A 45 7.76 8.66 -7.95
C TRP A 45 6.37 8.47 -7.35
N TRP A 46 5.31 8.61 -8.16
CA TRP A 46 3.94 8.41 -7.70
C TRP A 46 3.63 6.93 -7.42
N GLY A 47 4.18 6.01 -8.21
CA GLY A 47 4.09 4.57 -7.93
C GLY A 47 4.70 4.21 -6.57
N MET A 48 5.87 4.76 -6.26
CA MET A 48 6.53 4.59 -4.95
C MET A 48 5.70 5.21 -3.81
N ALA A 49 5.13 6.41 -4.00
CA ALA A 49 4.27 7.04 -3.01
C ALA A 49 2.99 6.22 -2.73
N MET A 50 2.32 5.74 -3.79
CA MET A 50 1.14 4.88 -3.67
C MET A 50 1.47 3.55 -3.00
N LEU A 51 2.60 2.94 -3.35
CA LEU A 51 3.06 1.69 -2.75
C LEU A 51 3.37 1.86 -1.26
N ALA A 52 4.07 2.92 -0.88
CA ALA A 52 4.35 3.23 0.52
C ALA A 52 3.06 3.42 1.34
N PHE A 53 2.09 4.17 0.78
CA PHE A 53 0.78 4.36 1.39
C PHE A 53 0.00 3.04 1.54
N GLY A 54 -0.05 2.23 0.48
CA GLY A 54 -0.73 0.93 0.49
C GLY A 54 -0.14 -0.02 1.53
N LEU A 55 1.18 -0.11 1.62
CA LEU A 55 1.88 -0.91 2.63
C LEU A 55 1.59 -0.40 4.06
N ALA A 56 1.58 0.91 4.27
CA ALA A 56 1.23 1.49 5.58
C ALA A 56 -0.20 1.12 6.01
N MET A 57 -1.17 1.16 5.09
CA MET A 57 -2.55 0.72 5.33
C MET A 57 -2.62 -0.76 5.70
N LEU A 58 -1.90 -1.63 4.97
CA LEU A 58 -1.84 -3.06 5.26
C LEU A 58 -1.22 -3.36 6.63
N LEU A 59 -0.18 -2.63 7.01
CA LEU A 59 0.43 -2.73 8.34
C LEU A 59 -0.55 -2.32 9.44
N LEU A 60 -1.32 -1.24 9.23
CA LEU A 60 -2.33 -0.79 10.17
C LEU A 60 -3.48 -1.80 10.31
N ALA A 61 -3.96 -2.37 9.19
CA ALA A 61 -4.97 -3.41 9.19
C ALA A 61 -4.52 -4.64 10.01
N ARG A 62 -3.29 -5.12 9.76
CA ARG A 62 -2.70 -6.25 10.51
C ARG A 62 -2.59 -5.98 12.01
N ARG A 63 -2.21 -4.76 12.41
CA ARG A 63 -2.14 -4.36 13.82
C ARG A 63 -3.54 -4.31 14.46
N GLY A 64 -4.52 -3.75 13.76
CA GLY A 64 -5.91 -3.67 14.23
C GLY A 64 -6.55 -5.05 14.42
N SER A 65 -6.29 -6.01 13.53
CA SER A 65 -6.77 -7.39 13.68
C SER A 65 -6.17 -8.10 14.90
N ARG A 66 -4.88 -7.87 15.20
CA ARG A 66 -4.21 -8.47 16.37
C ARG A 66 -4.75 -7.92 17.70
N LEU A 67 -5.04 -6.62 17.77
CA LEU A 67 -5.63 -6.00 18.96
C LEU A 67 -7.03 -6.56 19.25
N GLN A 68 -7.86 -6.73 18.21
CA GLN A 68 -9.18 -7.37 18.35
C GLN A 68 -9.08 -8.84 18.77
N ALA A 69 -8.14 -9.60 18.21
CA ALA A 69 -7.92 -10.99 18.61
C ALA A 69 -7.52 -11.12 20.10
N LYS A 70 -6.67 -10.21 20.60
CA LYS A 70 -6.26 -10.17 22.01
C LYS A 70 -7.39 -9.80 22.96
N GLN A 71 -8.33 -8.95 22.54
CA GLN A 71 -9.53 -8.61 23.33
C GLN A 71 -10.58 -9.73 23.37
N ARG A 72 -10.70 -10.53 22.30
CA ARG A 72 -11.62 -11.68 22.26
C ARG A 72 -11.19 -12.82 23.20
N LEU A 73 -9.89 -12.96 23.43
CA LEU A 73 -9.30 -13.92 24.38
C LEU A 73 -9.29 -13.35 25.82
N GLY A 74 -10.42 -12.81 26.30
CA GLY A 74 -10.54 -12.16 27.62
C GLY A 74 -9.85 -12.94 28.77
N PRO A 75 -9.46 -12.25 29.87
CA PRO A 75 -8.62 -12.83 30.92
C PRO A 75 -9.18 -14.15 31.43
N PRO A 76 -8.32 -15.12 31.81
CA PRO A 76 -8.76 -16.44 32.25
C PRO A 76 -9.76 -16.27 33.38
N ARG A 77 -10.97 -16.82 33.20
CA ARG A 77 -12.02 -16.82 34.22
C ARG A 77 -11.47 -17.60 35.41
N LYS A 78 -11.12 -16.89 36.48
CA LYS A 78 -10.69 -17.51 37.73
C LYS A 78 -11.86 -18.34 38.26
N SER A 79 -11.68 -19.66 38.30
CA SER A 79 -12.59 -20.63 38.92
C SER A 79 -12.53 -20.54 40.43
#